data_AF-A0A418FQ20-F1
#
_entry.id   AF-A0A418FQ20-F1
#
_cell.length_a   1.000
_cell.length_b   1.000
_cell.length_c   1.000
_cell.angle_alpha   90.00
_cell.angle_beta   90.00
_cell.angle_gamma   90.00
#
_symmetry.space_group_name_H-M   'P 1'
#
loop_
_entity.id
_entity.type
_entity.pdbx_description
1 polymer ?
#
loop_
_entity_poly.entity_id
_entity_poly.type
_entity_poly.pdbx_seq_one_letter_code
_entity_poly.pdbx_strand_id
1 'polypeptide(L)'
;CELNCITVVDPVCGSNNKTYSNACLLQVDACTTKENITIARPGACVCDSICTMEFEPQCGSNGVTYGNKCSLKVAQCNDGLVKWISAGVCTKSCDAVCTKEYQPVCGSDGKTYGNDCELKNAMCQDSTSGLVKVSDGECPVSLNTTKIPTSTSPSIVTPSPSSTSSSSSPPVTSVTPSPSSTSSSSSPPVTTVPSSATAMATSSFTAALYVVLGLIVGY
;
A
#
# COMPACT_ATOMS: atom_id res chain seq x y z
N CYS A 1 25.91 -9.40 -2.08
CA CYS A 1 25.25 -9.66 -0.79
C CYS A 1 25.31 -11.14 -0.52
N GLU A 2 26.51 -11.66 -0.30
CA GLU A 2 26.72 -13.10 -0.16
C GLU A 2 27.34 -13.32 1.21
N LEU A 3 26.46 -13.54 2.18
CA LEU A 3 26.81 -13.86 3.55
C LEU A 3 26.29 -15.27 3.80
N ASN A 4 27.20 -16.20 4.07
CA ASN A 4 26.85 -17.55 4.49
C ASN A 4 26.37 -17.51 5.94
N CYS A 5 25.08 -17.24 6.13
CA CYS A 5 24.48 -17.19 7.46
C CYS A 5 24.30 -18.59 8.03
N ILE A 6 24.82 -18.81 9.23
CA ILE A 6 24.50 -20.00 10.01
C ILE A 6 23.03 -19.97 10.45
N THR A 7 22.40 -21.14 10.58
CA THR A 7 20.99 -21.30 10.96
C THR A 7 20.73 -21.18 12.47
N VAL A 8 21.65 -20.57 13.22
CA VAL A 8 21.44 -20.29 14.65
C VAL A 8 20.29 -19.31 14.80
N VAL A 9 19.34 -19.64 15.68
CA VAL A 9 18.21 -18.79 16.03
C VAL A 9 18.62 -17.94 17.23
N ASP A 10 18.88 -16.66 16.97
CA ASP A 10 19.18 -15.63 17.96
C ASP A 10 18.51 -14.32 17.49
N PRO A 11 17.18 -14.19 17.71
CA PRO A 11 16.39 -13.18 17.04
C PRO A 11 16.83 -11.75 17.35
N VAL A 12 16.75 -10.88 16.36
CA VAL A 12 17.00 -9.43 16.51
C VAL A 12 15.89 -8.62 15.88
N CYS A 13 15.56 -7.49 16.48
CA CYS A 13 14.64 -6.52 15.92
C CYS A 13 15.44 -5.49 15.11
N GLY A 14 15.12 -5.36 13.82
CA GLY A 14 15.72 -4.37 12.95
C GLY A 14 15.15 -2.96 13.15
N SER A 15 15.88 -1.93 12.75
CA SER A 15 15.45 -0.53 12.73
C SER A 15 14.28 -0.26 11.79
N ASN A 16 13.95 -1.21 10.92
CA ASN A 16 12.77 -1.24 10.07
C ASN A 16 11.58 -1.98 10.72
N ASN A 17 11.63 -2.24 12.03
CA ASN A 17 10.65 -3.00 12.80
C ASN A 17 10.42 -4.46 12.32
N LYS A 18 11.32 -5.01 11.50
CA LYS A 18 11.25 -6.41 11.09
C LYS A 18 12.05 -7.28 12.06
N THR A 19 11.47 -8.40 12.47
CA THR A 19 12.20 -9.42 13.25
C THR A 19 13.00 -10.30 12.31
N TYR A 20 14.28 -10.48 12.61
CA TYR A 20 15.19 -11.38 11.89
C TYR A 20 15.57 -12.55 12.79
N SER A 21 15.65 -13.77 12.24
CA SER A 21 16.01 -14.96 13.04
C SER A 21 17.42 -14.89 13.62
N ASN A 22 18.29 -14.08 13.01
CA ASN A 22 19.59 -13.69 13.54
C ASN A 22 20.13 -12.42 12.88
N ALA A 23 21.17 -11.85 13.47
CA ALA A 23 21.85 -10.65 12.98
C ALA A 23 22.41 -10.81 11.55
N CYS A 24 22.83 -12.01 11.15
CA CYS A 24 23.33 -12.24 9.79
C CYS A 24 22.23 -12.07 8.74
N LEU A 25 21.04 -12.63 8.99
CA LEU A 25 19.89 -12.48 8.09
C LEU A 25 19.42 -11.02 7.98
N LEU A 26 19.57 -10.22 9.03
CA LEU A 26 19.35 -8.77 8.97
C LEU A 26 20.33 -8.10 7.99
N GLN A 27 21.62 -8.42 8.09
CA GLN A 27 22.65 -7.86 7.20
C GLN A 27 22.46 -8.28 5.75
N VAL A 28 22.01 -9.52 5.51
CA VAL A 28 21.63 -9.96 4.16
C VAL A 28 20.52 -9.08 3.60
N ASP A 29 19.44 -8.86 4.37
CA ASP A 29 18.31 -8.04 3.94
C ASP A 29 18.70 -6.58 3.70
N ALA A 30 19.49 -5.98 4.60
CA ALA A 30 20.03 -4.63 4.43
C ALA A 30 20.82 -4.50 3.12
N CYS A 31 21.63 -5.50 2.81
CA CYS A 31 22.43 -5.51 1.59
C CYS A 31 21.56 -5.72 0.33
N THR A 32 20.63 -6.68 0.34
CA THR A 32 19.81 -7.01 -0.83
C THR A 32 18.84 -5.89 -1.19
N THR A 33 18.23 -5.28 -0.17
CA THR A 33 17.31 -4.13 -0.33
C THR A 33 18.05 -2.81 -0.56
N LYS A 34 19.36 -2.76 -0.26
CA LYS A 34 20.18 -1.53 -0.22
C LYS A 34 19.63 -0.49 0.76
N GLU A 35 18.98 -0.94 1.82
CA GLU A 35 18.48 -0.10 2.91
C GLU A 35 19.47 -0.07 4.08
N ASN A 36 19.43 1.01 4.86
CA ASN A 36 20.22 1.11 6.10
C ASN A 36 19.45 0.49 7.27
N ILE A 37 19.52 -0.83 7.40
CA ILE A 37 18.85 -1.59 8.47
C ILE A 37 19.88 -1.92 9.55
N THR A 38 19.65 -1.46 10.77
CA THR A 38 20.50 -1.72 11.95
C THR A 38 19.74 -2.54 12.98
N ILE A 39 20.45 -3.15 13.94
CA ILE A 39 19.77 -3.81 15.08
C ILE A 39 19.24 -2.70 16.01
N ALA A 40 17.92 -2.63 16.17
CA ALA A 40 17.26 -1.74 17.12
C ALA A 40 17.33 -2.31 18.54
N ARG A 41 17.11 -3.62 18.71
CA ARG A 41 17.18 -4.31 20.01
C ARG A 41 17.39 -5.82 19.83
N PRO A 42 18.04 -6.53 20.78
CA PRO A 42 17.99 -7.98 20.84
C PRO A 42 16.57 -8.53 21.01
N GLY A 43 16.34 -9.75 20.55
CA GLY A 43 15.05 -10.42 20.56
C GLY A 43 14.15 -10.02 19.40
N ALA A 44 12.97 -10.63 19.33
CA ALA A 44 11.94 -10.23 18.38
C ALA A 44 11.46 -8.79 18.63
N CYS A 45 10.95 -8.15 17.58
CA CYS A 45 10.26 -6.88 17.74
C CYS A 45 9.05 -7.07 18.66
N VAL A 46 8.93 -6.19 19.64
CA VAL A 46 7.76 -6.13 20.53
C VAL A 46 7.04 -4.85 20.17
N CYS A 47 5.78 -4.99 19.77
CA CYS A 47 4.93 -3.88 19.39
C CYS A 47 4.01 -3.54 20.55
N ASP A 48 4.15 -2.32 21.09
CA ASP A 48 3.31 -1.85 22.20
C ASP A 48 1.85 -1.75 21.74
N SER A 49 1.01 -2.70 22.13
CA SER A 49 -0.39 -2.80 21.70
C SER A 49 -1.36 -1.96 22.55
N ILE A 50 -0.85 -1.25 23.56
CA ILE A 50 -1.67 -0.40 24.41
C ILE A 50 -1.90 0.93 23.71
N CYS A 51 -3.09 1.08 23.14
CA CYS A 51 -3.55 2.32 22.55
C CYS A 51 -4.77 2.84 23.30
N THR A 52 -4.85 4.16 23.41
CA THR A 52 -6.07 4.89 23.74
C THR A 52 -7.11 4.74 22.62
N MET A 53 -8.37 4.99 22.94
CA MET A 53 -9.49 4.87 22.01
C MET A 53 -9.91 6.22 21.40
N GLU A 54 -9.07 7.26 21.47
CA GLU A 54 -9.35 8.49 20.74
C GLU A 54 -9.40 8.23 19.23
N PHE A 55 -10.37 8.84 18.56
CA PHE A 55 -10.56 8.69 17.13
C PHE A 55 -9.91 9.86 16.38
N GLU A 56 -8.66 9.67 15.98
CA GLU A 56 -7.87 10.57 15.14
C GLU A 56 -7.33 9.79 13.93
N PRO A 57 -8.20 9.45 12.97
CA PRO A 57 -7.94 8.39 12.01
C PRO A 57 -6.69 8.65 11.16
N GLN A 58 -6.00 7.58 10.78
CA GLN A 58 -4.82 7.60 9.92
C GLN A 58 -4.97 6.57 8.79
N CYS A 59 -4.64 6.96 7.56
CA CYS A 59 -4.65 6.05 6.43
C CYS A 59 -3.29 5.37 6.26
N GLY A 60 -3.28 4.02 6.23
CA GLY A 60 -2.10 3.24 5.89
C GLY A 60 -2.03 2.85 4.42
N SER A 61 -0.83 2.51 3.95
CA SER A 61 -0.55 2.09 2.56
C SER A 61 -1.25 0.79 2.16
N ASN A 62 -1.74 0.02 3.12
CA ASN A 62 -2.57 -1.15 2.91
C ASN A 62 -4.06 -0.82 2.74
N GLY A 63 -4.42 0.46 2.64
CA GLY A 63 -5.81 0.92 2.48
C GLY A 63 -6.66 0.79 3.75
N VAL A 64 -6.05 0.45 4.90
CA VAL A 64 -6.72 0.33 6.18
C VAL A 64 -6.71 1.67 6.92
N THR A 65 -7.86 2.04 7.46
CA THR A 65 -7.98 3.17 8.39
C THR A 65 -7.67 2.72 9.80
N TYR A 66 -6.66 3.32 10.41
CA TYR A 66 -6.30 3.10 11.81
C TYR A 66 -6.97 4.17 12.66
N GLY A 67 -7.53 3.80 13.80
CA GLY A 67 -8.31 4.70 14.64
C GLY A 67 -7.52 5.90 15.18
N ASN A 68 -6.20 5.75 15.33
CA ASN A 68 -5.28 6.80 15.75
C ASN A 68 -3.83 6.50 15.35
N LYS A 69 -2.93 7.44 15.64
CA LYS A 69 -1.48 7.29 15.38
C LYS A 69 -0.88 6.08 16.12
N CYS A 70 -1.38 5.74 17.30
CA CYS A 70 -0.90 4.57 18.05
C CYS A 70 -1.20 3.28 17.29
N SER A 71 -2.46 3.04 16.94
CA SER A 71 -2.87 1.84 16.21
C SER A 71 -2.20 1.69 14.85
N LEU A 72 -1.92 2.80 14.14
CA LEU A 72 -1.10 2.77 12.93
C LEU A 72 0.33 2.29 13.24
N LYS A 73 1.01 2.85 14.24
CA LYS A 73 2.38 2.44 14.61
C LYS A 73 2.46 0.97 15.02
N VAL A 74 1.43 0.46 15.69
CA VAL A 74 1.34 -0.98 16.03
C VAL A 74 1.30 -1.82 14.76
N ALA A 75 0.49 -1.43 13.77
CA ALA A 75 0.43 -2.14 12.50
C ALA A 75 1.75 -2.03 11.71
N GLN A 76 2.38 -0.86 11.69
CA GLN A 76 3.71 -0.66 11.10
C GLN A 76 4.76 -1.55 11.76
N CYS A 77 4.67 -1.74 13.09
CA CYS A 77 5.56 -2.63 13.82
C CYS A 77 5.31 -4.12 13.51
N ASN A 78 4.05 -4.53 13.39
CA ASN A 78 3.71 -5.94 13.16
C ASN A 78 3.97 -6.40 11.71
N ASP A 79 3.69 -5.55 10.72
CA ASP A 79 3.78 -5.90 9.30
C ASP A 79 5.11 -5.41 8.67
N GLY A 80 5.65 -4.28 9.14
CA GLY A 80 6.86 -3.65 8.55
C GLY A 80 6.65 -3.05 7.16
N LEU A 81 5.59 -3.43 6.44
CA LEU A 81 5.25 -2.93 5.10
C LEU A 81 4.24 -1.78 5.10
N VAL A 82 3.48 -1.63 6.18
CA VAL A 82 2.51 -0.53 6.32
C VAL A 82 3.27 0.79 6.42
N LYS A 83 2.96 1.73 5.54
CA LYS A 83 3.45 3.11 5.56
C LYS A 83 2.29 4.06 5.83
N TRP A 84 2.58 5.21 6.40
CA TRP A 84 1.58 6.27 6.54
C TRP A 84 1.32 6.93 5.18
N ILE A 85 0.06 7.09 4.80
CA ILE A 85 -0.36 7.74 3.55
C ILE A 85 -0.87 9.16 3.83
N SER A 86 -1.82 9.29 4.75
CA SER A 86 -2.44 10.57 5.08
C SER A 86 -3.10 10.54 6.45
N ALA A 87 -3.33 11.72 7.01
CA ALA A 87 -4.26 11.88 8.12
C ALA A 87 -5.70 11.70 7.62
N GLY A 88 -6.59 11.22 8.48
CA GLY A 88 -7.98 10.91 8.15
C GLY A 88 -8.21 9.44 7.85
N VAL A 89 -9.46 9.13 7.50
CA VAL A 89 -9.83 7.81 6.99
C VAL A 89 -9.18 7.58 5.62
N CYS A 90 -8.89 6.33 5.27
CA CYS A 90 -8.52 6.01 3.90
C CYS A 90 -9.68 6.31 2.97
N THR A 91 -9.55 7.36 2.18
CA THR A 91 -10.42 7.63 1.06
C THR A 91 -9.89 6.88 -0.15
N LYS A 92 -10.67 5.97 -0.72
CA LYS A 92 -10.40 5.56 -2.09
C LYS A 92 -10.65 6.77 -2.97
N SER A 93 -9.59 7.41 -3.45
CA SER A 93 -9.71 8.50 -4.41
C SER A 93 -10.14 7.89 -5.74
N CYS A 94 -11.45 7.71 -5.89
CA CYS A 94 -12.08 7.20 -7.10
C CYS A 94 -12.43 8.32 -8.08
N ASP A 95 -11.90 9.52 -7.83
CA ASP A 95 -12.13 10.72 -8.63
C ASP A 95 -10.93 10.97 -9.55
N ALA A 96 -10.57 9.98 -10.37
CA ALA A 96 -9.66 10.27 -11.46
C ALA A 96 -10.33 11.29 -12.39
N VAL A 97 -9.60 12.36 -12.73
CA VAL A 97 -10.11 13.35 -13.68
C VAL A 97 -10.16 12.69 -15.06
N CYS A 98 -11.38 12.40 -15.52
CA CYS A 98 -11.60 11.79 -16.83
C CYS A 98 -11.74 12.86 -17.91
N THR A 99 -11.16 12.60 -19.08
CA THR A 99 -11.49 13.36 -20.28
C THR A 99 -12.96 13.12 -20.65
N LYS A 100 -13.56 14.08 -21.35
CA LYS A 100 -14.94 13.96 -21.88
C LYS A 100 -14.99 13.38 -23.29
N GLU A 101 -13.94 12.67 -23.69
CA GLU A 101 -13.93 11.92 -24.94
C GLU A 101 -14.90 10.74 -24.82
N TYR A 102 -15.78 10.59 -25.82
CA TYR A 102 -16.76 9.53 -25.86
C TYR A 102 -16.18 8.30 -26.58
N GLN A 103 -15.73 7.33 -25.79
CA GLN A 103 -15.25 6.02 -26.23
C GLN A 103 -15.96 4.96 -25.36
N PRO A 104 -17.25 4.69 -25.61
CA PRO A 104 -18.10 4.02 -24.64
C PRO A 104 -17.66 2.60 -24.36
N VAL A 105 -17.94 2.13 -23.14
CA VAL A 105 -17.68 0.75 -22.70
C VAL A 105 -18.88 0.20 -21.95
N CYS A 106 -19.14 -1.10 -22.11
CA CYS A 106 -20.24 -1.79 -21.43
C CYS A 106 -19.74 -2.44 -20.14
N GLY A 107 -20.37 -2.11 -19.01
CA GLY A 107 -20.11 -2.73 -17.72
C GLY A 107 -20.89 -4.03 -17.51
N SER A 108 -20.43 -4.87 -16.58
CA SER A 108 -21.12 -6.10 -16.16
C SER A 108 -22.48 -5.85 -15.49
N ASP A 109 -22.74 -4.61 -15.10
CA ASP A 109 -24.04 -4.13 -14.60
C ASP A 109 -25.00 -3.73 -15.73
N GLY A 110 -24.63 -3.94 -17.00
CA GLY A 110 -25.44 -3.59 -18.17
C GLY A 110 -25.52 -2.09 -18.44
N LYS A 111 -24.69 -1.26 -17.79
CA LYS A 111 -24.62 0.18 -18.04
C LYS A 111 -23.49 0.53 -19.01
N THR A 112 -23.79 1.46 -19.91
CA THR A 112 -22.79 2.11 -20.75
C THR A 112 -22.10 3.22 -19.98
N TYR A 113 -20.77 3.23 -19.99
CA TYR A 113 -19.94 4.30 -19.43
C TYR A 113 -19.32 5.08 -20.59
N GLY A 114 -19.16 6.41 -20.44
CA GLY A 114 -18.72 7.27 -21.54
C GLY A 114 -17.30 6.99 -22.02
N ASN A 115 -16.45 6.47 -21.14
CA ASN A 115 -15.13 5.93 -21.46
C ASN A 115 -14.60 5.00 -20.35
N ASP A 116 -13.46 4.37 -20.61
CA ASP A 116 -12.75 3.50 -19.65
C ASP A 116 -12.41 4.20 -18.32
N CYS A 117 -12.17 5.52 -18.32
CA CYS A 117 -11.90 6.26 -17.09
C CYS A 117 -13.16 6.35 -16.22
N GLU A 118 -14.31 6.69 -16.81
CA GLU A 118 -15.59 6.74 -16.09
C GLU A 118 -15.98 5.36 -15.53
N LEU A 119 -15.76 4.28 -16.28
CA LEU A 119 -15.97 2.92 -15.78
C LEU A 119 -15.03 2.60 -14.59
N LYS A 120 -13.75 2.93 -14.68
CA LYS A 120 -12.78 2.69 -13.59
C LYS A 120 -13.12 3.47 -12.32
N ASN A 121 -13.59 4.71 -12.45
CA ASN A 121 -14.06 5.48 -11.32
C ASN A 121 -15.26 4.79 -10.66
N ALA A 122 -16.23 4.30 -11.45
CA ALA A 122 -17.37 3.55 -10.93
C ALA A 122 -16.95 2.23 -10.24
N MET A 123 -16.04 1.46 -10.84
CA MET A 123 -15.47 0.23 -10.25
C MET A 123 -14.76 0.53 -8.92
N CYS A 124 -14.08 1.67 -8.84
CA CYS A 124 -13.41 2.11 -7.61
C CYS A 124 -14.42 2.51 -6.53
N GLN A 125 -15.44 3.30 -6.89
CA GLN A 125 -16.46 3.83 -5.97
C GLN A 125 -17.24 2.71 -5.29
N ASP A 126 -17.56 1.65 -6.02
CA ASP A 126 -18.19 0.45 -5.48
C ASP A 126 -17.36 -0.80 -5.77
N SER A 127 -16.27 -0.95 -5.01
CA SER A 127 -15.39 -2.12 -5.14
C SER A 127 -16.07 -3.45 -4.77
N THR A 128 -17.26 -3.42 -4.15
CA THR A 128 -18.03 -4.63 -3.78
C THR A 128 -19.01 -5.08 -4.84
N SER A 129 -19.35 -4.22 -5.80
CA SER A 129 -20.26 -4.52 -6.91
C SER A 129 -19.77 -5.64 -7.84
N GLY A 130 -18.47 -5.91 -7.88
CA GLY A 130 -17.88 -6.81 -8.89
C GLY A 130 -18.01 -6.26 -10.32
N LEU A 131 -18.22 -4.94 -10.47
CA LEU A 131 -18.29 -4.28 -11.76
C LEU A 131 -17.00 -4.53 -12.54
N VAL A 132 -17.12 -5.00 -13.78
CA VAL A 132 -16.03 -5.21 -14.73
C VAL A 132 -16.43 -4.75 -16.13
N LYS A 133 -15.46 -4.43 -16.97
CA LYS A 133 -15.70 -4.18 -18.39
C LYS A 133 -16.10 -5.49 -19.08
N VAL A 134 -17.26 -5.49 -19.72
CA VAL A 134 -17.75 -6.62 -20.54
C VAL A 134 -17.33 -6.46 -21.99
N SER A 135 -17.46 -5.27 -22.56
CA SER A 135 -17.07 -5.01 -23.95
C SER A 135 -16.73 -3.54 -24.17
N ASP A 136 -16.00 -3.27 -25.26
CA ASP A 136 -15.98 -1.94 -25.88
C ASP A 136 -17.32 -1.65 -26.54
N GLY A 137 -17.67 -0.37 -26.65
CA GLY A 137 -18.96 0.09 -27.15
C GLY A 137 -20.04 0.18 -26.07
N GLU A 138 -21.22 0.64 -26.48
CA GLU A 138 -22.38 0.74 -25.61
C GLU A 138 -22.95 -0.64 -25.27
N CYS A 139 -23.57 -0.77 -24.10
CA CYS A 139 -24.32 -1.98 -23.77
C CYS A 139 -25.51 -2.18 -24.72
N PRO A 140 -25.87 -3.44 -25.04
CA PRO A 140 -27.03 -3.73 -25.85
C PRO A 140 -28.30 -3.20 -25.17
N VAL A 141 -29.07 -2.40 -25.89
CA VAL A 141 -30.39 -1.98 -25.43
C VAL A 141 -31.29 -3.22 -25.31
N SER A 142 -31.77 -3.49 -24.11
CA SER A 142 -32.84 -4.47 -23.90
C SER A 142 -34.13 -3.89 -24.47
N LEU A 143 -34.34 -4.07 -25.77
CA LEU A 143 -35.59 -3.75 -26.45
C LEU A 143 -36.66 -4.71 -25.94
N ASN A 144 -37.32 -4.36 -24.82
CA ASN A 144 -38.58 -4.99 -24.50
C ASN A 144 -39.62 -4.48 -25.49
N THR A 145 -39.76 -5.24 -26.57
CA THR A 145 -40.55 -4.89 -27.74
C THR A 145 -42.03 -5.05 -27.42
N THR A 146 -42.71 -3.97 -27.03
CA THR A 146 -44.16 -3.85 -27.24
C THR A 146 -44.60 -2.39 -27.30
N LYS A 147 -44.46 -1.78 -28.49
CA LYS A 147 -45.51 -1.06 -29.23
C LYS A 147 -44.87 -0.16 -30.29
N ILE A 148 -44.95 -0.64 -31.53
CA ILE A 148 -44.64 0.08 -32.77
C ILE A 148 -45.74 1.14 -33.01
N PRO A 149 -45.52 2.18 -33.83
CA PRO A 149 -46.23 2.12 -35.10
C PRO A 149 -45.33 2.34 -36.32
N THR A 150 -45.72 1.58 -37.33
CA THR A 150 -45.20 1.40 -38.67
C THR A 150 -45.17 2.69 -39.47
N SER A 151 -44.08 2.92 -40.20
CA SER A 151 -44.10 3.66 -41.46
C SER A 151 -43.23 2.95 -42.49
N THR A 152 -43.88 2.16 -43.34
CA THR A 152 -43.75 2.11 -44.82
C THR A 152 -42.83 3.22 -45.37
N SER A 153 -41.82 3.03 -46.24
CA SER A 153 -41.58 2.18 -47.42
C SER A 153 -40.25 2.66 -48.09
N PRO A 154 -39.70 2.08 -49.18
CA PRO A 154 -39.33 0.70 -49.50
C PRO A 154 -37.83 0.51 -49.84
N SER A 155 -37.43 -0.77 -49.86
CA SER A 155 -36.13 -1.34 -50.23
C SER A 155 -35.74 -1.20 -51.70
N ILE A 156 -34.43 -1.04 -52.01
CA ILE A 156 -33.80 -1.53 -53.25
C ILE A 156 -32.39 -2.11 -52.98
N VAL A 157 -32.31 -3.45 -53.06
CA VAL A 157 -31.33 -4.32 -53.78
C VAL A 157 -29.80 -4.21 -53.51
N THR A 158 -29.27 -5.22 -52.82
CA THR A 158 -27.88 -5.79 -52.87
C THR A 158 -27.69 -6.70 -54.13
N PRO A 159 -26.52 -7.30 -54.52
CA PRO A 159 -25.25 -7.53 -53.77
C PRO A 159 -23.87 -7.49 -54.54
N SER A 160 -22.77 -7.53 -53.75
CA SER A 160 -21.46 -8.24 -53.95
C SER A 160 -20.41 -7.79 -54.99
N PRO A 161 -19.13 -8.26 -54.95
CA PRO A 161 -18.33 -8.82 -53.82
C PRO A 161 -16.82 -8.39 -53.77
N SER A 162 -16.12 -8.95 -52.79
CA SER A 162 -14.70 -9.40 -52.80
C SER A 162 -13.59 -8.49 -52.23
N SER A 163 -13.26 -8.82 -50.98
CA SER A 163 -11.91 -9.03 -50.41
C SER A 163 -10.68 -8.84 -51.32
N THR A 164 -9.74 -8.03 -50.84
CA THR A 164 -8.30 -8.29 -50.96
C THR A 164 -7.56 -7.83 -49.71
N SER A 165 -6.90 -8.80 -49.08
CA SER A 165 -5.85 -8.70 -48.09
C SER A 165 -4.69 -7.82 -48.55
N SER A 166 -4.11 -7.01 -47.65
CA SER A 166 -2.72 -6.56 -47.76
C SER A 166 -2.17 -6.21 -46.39
N SER A 167 -1.43 -7.17 -45.85
CA SER A 167 -0.41 -7.04 -44.82
C SER A 167 0.77 -6.22 -45.33
N SER A 168 1.22 -5.25 -44.54
CA SER A 168 2.55 -4.64 -44.70
C SER A 168 3.03 -4.02 -43.39
N SER A 169 3.82 -4.80 -42.65
CA SER A 169 4.86 -4.27 -41.74
C SER A 169 5.89 -3.48 -42.55
N PRO A 170 6.56 -2.46 -41.97
CA PRO A 170 7.96 -2.64 -41.53
C PRO A 170 8.36 -1.68 -40.37
N PRO A 171 9.65 -1.51 -40.03
CA PRO A 171 10.53 -2.47 -39.40
C PRO A 171 10.97 -2.03 -37.98
N VAL A 172 11.46 -3.00 -37.24
CA VAL A 172 12.18 -2.84 -35.97
C VAL A 172 13.49 -2.09 -36.24
N THR A 173 13.75 -0.98 -35.54
CA THR A 173 15.08 -0.35 -35.51
C THR A 173 15.57 -0.32 -34.06
N SER A 174 16.51 -1.21 -33.79
CA SER A 174 17.33 -1.28 -32.58
C SER A 174 18.33 -0.13 -32.55
N VAL A 175 18.31 0.70 -31.50
CA VAL A 175 19.43 1.58 -31.16
C VAL A 175 19.67 1.57 -29.65
N THR A 176 20.83 1.06 -29.26
CA THR A 176 21.57 1.33 -28.02
C THR A 176 23.00 0.86 -28.28
N PRO A 177 24.05 1.26 -27.52
CA PRO A 177 24.12 2.30 -26.48
C PRO A 177 25.31 3.27 -26.67
N SER A 178 25.37 4.36 -25.90
CA SER A 178 26.63 4.77 -25.27
C SER A 178 26.45 5.76 -24.11
N PRO A 179 27.37 5.71 -23.11
CA PRO A 179 27.29 6.47 -21.88
C PRO A 179 28.11 7.76 -21.95
N SER A 180 27.87 8.67 -21.00
CA SER A 180 28.86 9.46 -20.23
C SER A 180 28.36 10.85 -19.92
N SER A 181 28.19 11.14 -18.62
CA SER A 181 28.69 12.35 -17.92
C SER A 181 28.07 12.37 -16.51
N THR A 182 28.79 11.89 -15.49
CA THR A 182 29.60 12.71 -14.59
C THR A 182 28.92 14.02 -14.19
N SER A 183 28.27 14.04 -13.03
CA SER A 183 28.17 15.25 -12.22
C SER A 183 28.43 14.93 -10.76
N SER A 184 29.54 15.48 -10.31
CA SER A 184 30.06 15.50 -8.96
C SER A 184 29.21 16.42 -8.09
N SER A 185 28.91 15.99 -6.86
CA SER A 185 28.64 16.90 -5.74
C SER A 185 28.83 16.12 -4.43
N SER A 186 30.02 16.16 -3.83
CA SER A 186 30.45 17.13 -2.81
C SER A 186 29.57 17.09 -1.55
N SER A 187 29.98 16.24 -0.61
CA SER A 187 29.54 16.19 0.78
C SER A 187 29.79 17.51 1.52
N PRO A 188 28.93 17.91 2.47
CA PRO A 188 29.33 18.74 3.59
C PRO A 188 29.79 17.88 4.80
N PRO A 189 30.63 18.43 5.70
CA PRO A 189 31.18 17.68 6.82
C PRO A 189 30.16 17.59 7.96
N VAL A 190 30.00 16.41 8.56
CA VAL A 190 29.26 16.27 9.83
C VAL A 190 30.27 16.33 10.97
N THR A 191 30.14 17.40 11.74
CA THR A 191 30.87 17.70 12.97
C THR A 191 30.63 16.64 14.03
N THR A 192 31.73 16.10 14.56
CA THR A 192 31.76 15.23 15.74
C THR A 192 31.52 16.04 17.01
N VAL A 193 30.59 15.59 17.85
CA VAL A 193 30.52 15.99 19.26
C VAL A 193 30.35 14.75 20.13
N PRO A 194 31.22 14.53 21.13
CA PRO A 194 31.07 13.46 22.10
C PRO A 194 30.31 13.96 23.32
N SER A 195 29.45 13.13 23.91
CA SER A 195 29.04 13.26 25.31
C SER A 195 28.49 11.91 25.76
N SER A 196 29.26 11.13 26.51
CA SER A 196 29.48 11.26 27.96
C SER A 196 28.38 10.54 28.74
N ALA A 197 28.79 9.43 29.34
CA ALA A 197 28.07 8.67 30.32
C ALA A 197 27.57 9.54 31.49
N THR A 198 26.39 9.25 32.01
CA THR A 198 26.03 9.63 33.37
C THR A 198 25.20 8.50 34.00
N ALA A 199 25.53 8.26 35.26
CA ALA A 199 25.30 7.07 36.05
C ALA A 199 23.83 6.80 36.39
N MET A 200 23.53 5.51 36.60
CA MET A 200 22.31 5.06 37.26
C MET A 200 22.33 5.47 38.74
N ALA A 201 21.33 6.22 39.16
CA ALA A 201 20.99 6.40 40.57
C ALA A 201 20.12 5.23 41.01
N THR A 202 20.63 4.37 41.89
CA THR A 202 19.82 3.38 42.60
C THR A 202 19.29 4.01 43.89
N SER A 203 18.00 4.35 43.89
CA SER A 203 17.27 4.82 45.06
C SER A 203 17.07 3.70 46.07
N SER A 204 17.51 3.95 47.29
CA SER A 204 17.31 3.11 48.48
C SER A 204 15.82 3.09 48.85
N PHE A 205 15.16 1.93 48.73
CA PHE A 205 13.86 1.68 49.34
C PHE A 205 14.08 0.81 50.58
N THR A 206 14.10 1.42 51.77
CA THR A 206 13.91 0.69 53.02
C THR A 206 13.00 1.45 53.97
N ALA A 207 11.88 0.77 54.26
CA ALA A 207 11.14 0.77 55.51
C ALA A 207 10.43 2.06 55.96
N ALA A 208 9.18 2.19 55.55
CA ALA A 208 8.14 2.77 56.39
C ALA A 208 6.83 2.00 56.12
N LEU A 209 6.58 0.93 56.89
CA LEU A 209 5.27 0.30 56.91
C LEU A 209 4.80 0.03 58.35
N TYR A 210 3.96 0.94 58.83
CA TYR A 210 2.84 0.75 59.76
C TYR A 210 3.15 0.26 61.19
N VAL A 211 3.41 1.25 62.05
CA VAL A 211 2.78 1.29 63.37
C VAL A 211 1.28 1.53 63.13
N VAL A 212 0.42 0.62 63.59
CA VAL A 212 -0.98 0.80 64.04
C VAL A 212 -1.70 -0.54 63.89
N LEU A 213 -1.82 -1.26 65.01
CA LEU A 213 -2.91 -2.14 65.46
C LEU A 213 -2.35 -3.16 66.47
N GLY A 214 -1.97 -2.65 67.65
CA GLY A 214 -1.96 -3.45 68.87
C GLY A 214 -3.34 -3.40 69.50
N LEU A 215 -3.74 -4.50 70.14
CA LEU A 215 -5.11 -4.90 70.55
C LEU A 215 -5.82 -5.50 69.32
N ILE A 216 -6.07 -6.81 69.23
CA ILE A 216 -7.07 -7.57 70.01
C ILE A 216 -6.81 -9.10 69.89
N VAL A 217 -7.01 -9.85 70.99
CA VAL A 217 -7.18 -11.34 71.13
C VAL A 217 -5.89 -12.18 70.90
N GLY A 218 -5.38 -13.05 71.77
CA GLY A 218 -5.95 -13.79 72.90
C GLY A 218 -5.65 -15.29 72.70
N TYR A 219 -4.55 -15.80 73.27
CA TYR A 219 -4.36 -17.15 73.86
C TYR A 219 -2.93 -17.29 74.38
#